data_AF-A0A2U8DPV7-F1
#
_entry.id   AF-A0A2U8DPV7-F1
#
_cell.length_a   1.000
_cell.length_b   1.000
_cell.length_c   1.000
_cell.angle_alpha   90.00
_cell.angle_beta   90.00
_cell.angle_gamma   90.00
#
_symmetry.space_group_name_H-M   'P 1'
#
loop_
_entity.id
_entity.type
_entity.pdbx_description
1 polymer ?
#
loop_
_entity_poly.entity_id
_entity_poly.type
_entity_poly.pdbx_seq_one_letter_code
_entity_poly.pdbx_strand_id
1 'polypeptide(L)'
;MYVHNYIKQKPKLDDIATYYHKAMNENVIIKHFVKNKINILKKHRQTLDLGINQISDISGAANSLKELTNLNNLNLYNNQISNIDQLSKLTNLKTLDLSHNKISDISALKELTNLQMLGLGNNKISNVSVFKNLTNLRELILLDNPISNDDIQALKNALPRCEINEIRVKKPNIYLYPEKTEELSVQVIPQGRITKSIPEYNGGWKVTVDPNGKIDNAYDFLFYEASINYKFTLDKGWIVNKGNFNEEMNSILTSIGLNYKEKSDFIEYWSKELNWKTSKYAVYYLDPKEINEAIKLNLSKEPDSILRAYFYFVPIKDNQNLEIKKPEIKEFKRNGFTVVEWGGIGK
;
A
#
# COMPACT_ATOMS: atom_id res chain seq x y z
N MET A 1 44.21 -6.62 -18.63
CA MET A 1 44.18 -6.77 -20.10
C MET A 1 42.98 -7.62 -20.58
N TYR A 2 41.79 -7.44 -20.00
CA TYR A 2 40.55 -8.16 -20.38
C TYR A 2 39.33 -7.23 -20.50
N VAL A 3 39.53 -5.93 -20.72
CA VAL A 3 38.45 -4.91 -20.74
C VAL A 3 38.21 -4.35 -22.15
N HIS A 4 38.83 -4.91 -23.20
CA HIS A 4 38.87 -4.23 -24.51
C HIS A 4 38.20 -4.92 -25.70
N ASN A 5 37.43 -6.01 -25.52
CA ASN A 5 36.90 -6.73 -26.69
C ASN A 5 35.45 -7.24 -26.63
N TYR A 6 34.52 -6.49 -26.00
CA TYR A 6 33.08 -6.82 -26.07
C TYR A 6 32.16 -5.64 -26.46
N ILE A 7 32.66 -4.61 -27.16
CA ILE A 7 31.85 -3.46 -27.64
C ILE A 7 31.24 -3.70 -29.03
N LYS A 8 30.87 -4.93 -29.40
CA LYS A 8 30.25 -5.19 -30.73
C LYS A 8 28.98 -6.02 -30.76
N GLN A 9 28.29 -6.20 -29.63
CA GLN A 9 26.92 -6.71 -29.66
C GLN A 9 26.05 -5.91 -28.69
N LYS A 10 24.95 -5.33 -29.18
CA LYS A 10 23.92 -4.68 -28.36
C LYS A 10 23.34 -5.74 -27.42
N PRO A 11 23.46 -5.62 -26.08
CA PRO A 11 22.78 -6.53 -25.17
C PRO A 11 21.27 -6.27 -25.25
N LYS A 12 20.48 -7.34 -25.20
CA LYS A 12 19.02 -7.25 -25.03
C LYS A 12 18.73 -6.73 -23.61
N LEU A 13 17.65 -5.96 -23.47
CA LEU A 13 17.31 -5.19 -22.27
C LEU A 13 17.22 -6.02 -20.97
N ASP A 14 17.01 -7.33 -21.09
CA ASP A 14 16.78 -8.22 -19.96
C ASP A 14 18.08 -8.66 -19.25
N ASP A 15 19.25 -8.55 -19.90
CA ASP A 15 20.53 -8.98 -19.32
C ASP A 15 21.16 -7.96 -18.35
N ILE A 16 20.61 -6.73 -18.29
CA ILE A 16 21.16 -5.66 -17.45
C ILE A 16 20.74 -5.84 -15.98
N ALA A 17 19.57 -6.42 -15.69
CA ALA A 17 19.12 -6.61 -14.31
C ALA A 17 19.99 -7.62 -13.53
N THR A 18 20.50 -8.64 -14.20
CA THR A 18 21.24 -9.75 -13.58
C THR A 18 22.73 -9.42 -13.33
N TYR A 19 23.31 -8.46 -14.07
CA TYR A 19 24.76 -8.17 -14.01
C TYR A 19 25.16 -7.31 -12.78
N TYR A 20 24.26 -6.52 -12.20
CA TYR A 20 24.60 -5.53 -11.17
C TYR A 20 24.44 -5.99 -9.72
N HIS A 21 23.99 -7.22 -9.47
CA HIS A 21 23.82 -7.72 -8.10
C HIS A 21 25.12 -8.04 -7.36
N LYS A 22 26.29 -8.01 -8.01
CA LYS A 22 27.54 -8.55 -7.42
C LYS A 22 28.71 -7.58 -7.23
N ALA A 23 28.58 -6.26 -7.45
CA ALA A 23 29.68 -5.34 -7.11
C ALA A 23 29.27 -3.86 -6.94
N MET A 24 29.89 -3.18 -5.96
CA MET A 24 30.31 -1.75 -5.94
C MET A 24 29.55 -0.70 -5.09
N ASN A 25 30.35 0.23 -4.55
CA ASN A 25 30.06 1.33 -3.60
C ASN A 25 28.88 2.27 -3.95
N GLU A 26 28.15 2.70 -2.92
CA GLU A 26 26.93 3.53 -2.94
C GLU A 26 27.04 4.82 -3.78
N ASN A 27 28.17 5.53 -3.72
CA ASN A 27 28.39 6.80 -4.40
C ASN A 27 28.58 6.66 -5.93
N VAL A 28 29.02 5.48 -6.39
CA VAL A 28 29.20 5.20 -7.83
C VAL A 28 27.87 4.88 -8.47
N ILE A 29 26.94 4.23 -7.76
CA ILE A 29 25.61 3.86 -8.27
C ILE A 29 24.80 5.09 -8.61
N ILE A 30 24.73 6.09 -7.72
CA ILE A 30 23.91 7.30 -7.96
C ILE A 30 24.51 8.13 -9.10
N LYS A 31 25.83 8.30 -9.11
CA LYS A 31 26.50 9.00 -10.22
C LYS A 31 26.35 8.24 -11.55
N HIS A 32 26.53 6.92 -11.57
CA HIS A 32 26.49 6.12 -12.80
C HIS A 32 25.06 5.89 -13.31
N PHE A 33 24.12 5.55 -12.43
CA PHE A 33 22.71 5.32 -12.75
C PHE A 33 22.04 6.60 -13.25
N VAL A 34 22.22 7.71 -12.53
CA VAL A 34 21.65 8.99 -12.96
C VAL A 34 22.34 9.45 -14.25
N LYS A 35 23.68 9.40 -14.36
CA LYS A 35 24.39 9.78 -15.59
C LYS A 35 24.01 8.95 -16.82
N ASN A 36 23.82 7.63 -16.69
CA ASN A 36 23.44 6.76 -17.81
C ASN A 36 21.96 6.91 -18.21
N LYS A 37 21.06 7.18 -17.25
CA LYS A 37 19.64 7.39 -17.55
C LYS A 37 19.30 8.83 -17.94
N ILE A 38 20.08 9.85 -17.57
CA ILE A 38 19.81 11.26 -17.89
C ILE A 38 19.50 11.46 -19.38
N ASN A 39 20.28 10.86 -20.30
CA ASN A 39 20.06 11.06 -21.74
C ASN A 39 18.76 10.39 -22.25
N ILE A 40 18.31 9.33 -21.58
CA ILE A 40 17.04 8.63 -21.88
C ILE A 40 15.85 9.35 -21.21
N LEU A 41 16.04 9.87 -20.00
CA LEU A 41 15.04 10.60 -19.22
C LEU A 41 14.76 11.99 -19.82
N LYS A 42 15.80 12.71 -20.26
CA LYS A 42 15.71 14.04 -20.89
C LYS A 42 14.74 14.09 -22.08
N LYS A 43 14.61 12.99 -22.83
CA LYS A 43 13.87 12.98 -24.08
C LYS A 43 12.40 12.61 -23.93
N HIS A 44 12.01 11.71 -23.00
CA HIS A 44 10.66 11.14 -23.00
C HIS A 44 10.07 10.66 -21.65
N ARG A 45 10.78 10.69 -20.51
CA ARG A 45 10.25 10.05 -19.28
C ARG A 45 9.91 11.04 -18.18
N GLN A 46 8.64 11.03 -17.78
CA GLN A 46 8.11 11.77 -16.63
C GLN A 46 8.33 11.05 -15.30
N THR A 47 8.79 9.79 -15.31
CA THR A 47 8.91 8.93 -14.11
C THR A 47 10.30 8.37 -13.92
N LEU A 48 10.80 8.43 -12.69
CA LEU A 48 12.04 7.82 -12.22
C LEU A 48 11.75 6.98 -10.96
N ASP A 49 11.97 5.67 -11.05
CA ASP A 49 11.87 4.76 -9.92
C ASP A 49 13.26 4.35 -9.42
N LEU A 50 13.51 4.66 -8.15
CA LEU A 50 14.70 4.38 -7.36
C LEU A 50 14.32 3.75 -6.00
N GLY A 51 13.07 3.27 -5.87
CA GLY A 51 12.60 2.63 -4.65
C GLY A 51 13.35 1.34 -4.34
N ILE A 52 13.36 0.94 -3.07
CA ILE A 52 13.88 -0.34 -2.58
C ILE A 52 15.38 -0.53 -2.89
N ASN A 53 16.18 0.52 -2.64
CA ASN A 53 17.64 0.48 -2.78
C ASN A 53 18.33 0.70 -1.42
N GLN A 54 19.61 1.06 -1.44
CA GLN A 54 20.40 1.43 -0.25
C GLN A 54 20.93 2.86 -0.36
N ILE A 55 20.19 3.74 -1.05
CA ILE A 55 20.63 5.12 -1.30
C ILE A 55 20.64 5.90 0.01
N SER A 56 21.80 6.40 0.41
CA SER A 56 22.00 7.21 1.62
C SER A 56 22.21 8.70 1.29
N ASP A 57 22.84 8.99 0.15
CA ASP A 57 23.26 10.32 -0.26
C ASP A 57 22.87 10.63 -1.73
N ILE A 58 21.97 11.59 -1.93
CA ILE A 58 21.56 12.04 -3.26
C ILE A 58 22.32 13.31 -3.74
N SER A 59 23.24 13.84 -2.92
CA SER A 59 23.99 15.06 -3.22
C SER A 59 24.85 14.94 -4.48
N GLY A 60 25.45 13.78 -4.71
CA GLY A 60 26.26 13.48 -5.89
C GLY A 60 25.47 13.47 -7.21
N ALA A 61 24.13 13.39 -7.15
CA ALA A 61 23.24 13.51 -8.29
C ALA A 61 22.60 14.89 -8.43
N ALA A 62 22.91 15.87 -7.56
CA ALA A 62 22.26 17.18 -7.58
C ALA A 62 22.29 17.86 -8.96
N ASN A 63 23.45 17.88 -9.62
CA ASN A 63 23.60 18.49 -10.94
C ASN A 63 22.82 17.71 -12.01
N SER A 64 22.84 16.39 -11.90
CA SER A 64 22.14 15.49 -12.80
C SER A 64 20.61 15.54 -12.66
N LEU A 65 20.10 15.67 -11.43
CA LEU A 65 18.68 15.78 -11.12
C LEU A 65 18.11 17.12 -11.59
N LYS A 66 18.87 18.23 -11.46
CA LYS A 66 18.48 19.55 -11.99
C LYS A 66 18.22 19.53 -13.50
N GLU A 67 18.88 18.65 -14.24
CA GLU A 67 18.70 18.51 -15.69
C GLU A 67 17.44 17.71 -16.08
N LEU A 68 16.76 17.07 -15.12
CA LEU A 68 15.53 16.31 -15.32
C LEU A 68 14.30 17.22 -15.24
N THR A 69 14.28 18.31 -16.03
CA THR A 69 13.23 19.33 -15.99
C THR A 69 11.83 18.79 -16.32
N ASN A 70 11.72 17.65 -16.98
CA ASN A 70 10.43 17.00 -17.33
C ASN A 70 9.99 15.93 -16.33
N LEU A 71 10.72 15.73 -15.22
CA LEU A 71 10.39 14.72 -14.22
C LEU A 71 9.19 15.17 -13.37
N ASN A 72 8.10 14.40 -13.44
CA ASN A 72 6.88 14.64 -12.67
C ASN A 72 6.71 13.61 -11.54
N ASN A 73 7.34 12.43 -11.66
CA ASN A 73 7.13 11.31 -10.75
C ASN A 73 8.50 10.77 -10.29
N LEU A 74 8.75 10.78 -8.99
CA LEU A 74 9.98 10.28 -8.40
C LEU A 74 9.65 9.32 -7.24
N ASN A 75 10.09 8.08 -7.35
CA ASN A 75 9.99 7.09 -6.27
C ASN A 75 11.37 6.85 -5.64
N LEU A 76 11.51 7.16 -4.36
CA LEU A 76 12.67 6.95 -3.51
C LEU A 76 12.31 6.14 -2.24
N TYR A 77 11.18 5.44 -2.27
CA TYR A 77 10.68 4.56 -1.20
C TYR A 77 11.75 3.60 -0.69
N ASN A 78 11.80 3.36 0.62
CA ASN A 78 12.61 2.33 1.26
C ASN A 78 14.11 2.40 0.90
N ASN A 79 14.74 3.51 1.27
CA ASN A 79 16.16 3.80 1.13
C ASN A 79 16.75 4.18 2.51
N GLN A 80 17.91 4.84 2.54
CA GLN A 80 18.58 5.29 3.76
C GLN A 80 18.78 6.82 3.78
N ILE A 81 17.98 7.56 3.02
CA ILE A 81 18.13 8.99 2.78
C ILE A 81 17.81 9.77 4.05
N SER A 82 18.63 10.76 4.37
CA SER A 82 18.40 11.67 5.50
C SER A 82 18.37 13.15 5.10
N ASN A 83 19.11 13.53 4.04
CA ASN A 83 19.10 14.88 3.45
C ASN A 83 18.42 14.84 2.08
N ILE A 84 17.49 15.77 1.85
CA ILE A 84 16.73 15.91 0.60
C ILE A 84 16.82 17.31 -0.03
N ASP A 85 17.79 18.14 0.37
CA ASP A 85 17.92 19.54 -0.04
C ASP A 85 17.97 19.71 -1.57
N GLN A 86 18.55 18.74 -2.25
CA GLN A 86 18.69 18.72 -3.71
C GLN A 86 17.35 18.58 -4.42
N LEU A 87 16.32 18.03 -3.77
CA LEU A 87 14.98 17.89 -4.36
C LEU A 87 14.27 19.23 -4.53
N SER A 88 14.69 20.29 -3.81
CA SER A 88 14.11 21.64 -3.92
C SER A 88 14.13 22.24 -5.33
N LYS A 89 14.93 21.66 -6.25
CA LYS A 89 15.03 22.09 -7.64
C LYS A 89 14.10 21.34 -8.60
N LEU A 90 13.42 20.30 -8.15
CA LEU A 90 12.54 19.46 -8.95
C LEU A 90 11.09 19.98 -8.90
N THR A 91 10.89 21.27 -9.18
CA THR A 91 9.63 21.99 -8.98
C THR A 91 8.47 21.48 -9.85
N ASN A 92 8.74 20.65 -10.86
CA ASN A 92 7.73 20.04 -11.73
C ASN A 92 7.18 18.72 -11.18
N LEU A 93 7.70 18.21 -10.06
CA LEU A 93 7.20 16.99 -9.45
C LEU A 93 5.72 17.13 -9.06
N LYS A 94 4.94 16.14 -9.48
CA LYS A 94 3.54 15.90 -9.10
C LYS A 94 3.42 14.75 -8.12
N THR A 95 4.30 13.76 -8.20
CA THR A 95 4.31 12.59 -7.32
C THR A 95 5.71 12.36 -6.77
N LEU A 96 5.81 12.24 -5.45
CA LEU A 96 7.06 11.96 -4.76
C LEU A 96 6.82 10.95 -3.63
N ASP A 97 7.53 9.83 -3.64
CA ASP A 97 7.53 8.89 -2.51
C ASP A 97 8.92 8.82 -1.87
N LEU A 98 8.99 9.20 -0.61
CA LEU A 98 10.16 9.21 0.27
C LEU A 98 9.91 8.36 1.52
N SER A 99 8.87 7.53 1.54
CA SER A 99 8.52 6.73 2.70
C SER A 99 9.62 5.71 3.03
N HIS A 100 9.73 5.29 4.30
CA HIS A 100 10.76 4.38 4.79
C HIS A 100 12.19 4.88 4.52
N ASN A 101 12.50 6.07 5.03
CA ASN A 101 13.83 6.68 4.99
C ASN A 101 14.22 7.17 6.40
N LYS A 102 15.20 8.06 6.52
CA LYS A 102 15.71 8.61 7.78
C LYS A 102 15.58 10.15 7.82
N ILE A 103 14.60 10.70 7.10
CA ILE A 103 14.41 12.15 6.90
C ILE A 103 13.81 12.79 8.15
N SER A 104 14.30 13.96 8.53
CA SER A 104 13.74 14.76 9.65
C SER A 104 13.45 16.20 9.23
N ASP A 105 14.31 16.78 8.39
CA ASP A 105 14.08 18.09 7.78
C ASP A 105 13.43 17.93 6.39
N ILE A 106 12.29 18.60 6.20
CA ILE A 106 11.51 18.63 4.96
C ILE A 106 11.41 20.03 4.35
N SER A 107 12.22 20.98 4.81
CA SER A 107 12.26 22.37 4.31
C SER A 107 12.46 22.44 2.79
N ALA A 108 13.22 21.50 2.22
CA ALA A 108 13.44 21.34 0.80
C ALA A 108 12.15 21.19 -0.04
N LEU A 109 11.05 20.72 0.56
CA LEU A 109 9.77 20.49 -0.13
C LEU A 109 8.94 21.76 -0.31
N LYS A 110 9.29 22.87 0.38
CA LYS A 110 8.51 24.12 0.39
C LYS A 110 8.19 24.67 -1.00
N GLU A 111 9.13 24.55 -1.93
CA GLU A 111 9.01 25.09 -3.29
C GLU A 111 8.39 24.08 -4.28
N LEU A 112 8.06 22.86 -3.84
CA LEU A 112 7.48 21.82 -4.69
C LEU A 112 5.94 21.92 -4.77
N THR A 113 5.45 23.12 -5.09
CA THR A 113 4.03 23.49 -5.06
C THR A 113 3.17 22.75 -6.10
N ASN A 114 3.77 22.06 -7.06
CA ASN A 114 3.08 21.22 -8.03
C ASN A 114 2.77 19.80 -7.51
N LEU A 115 3.26 19.44 -6.32
CA LEU A 115 3.01 18.12 -5.74
C LEU A 115 1.51 17.89 -5.52
N GLN A 116 1.06 16.72 -5.98
CA GLN A 116 -0.30 16.21 -5.84
C GLN A 116 -0.34 14.99 -4.93
N MET A 117 0.71 14.16 -4.94
CA MET A 117 0.83 12.96 -4.11
C MET A 117 2.21 12.93 -3.45
N LEU A 118 2.23 12.83 -2.11
CA LEU A 118 3.47 12.84 -1.33
C LEU A 118 3.47 11.74 -0.26
N GLY A 119 4.39 10.79 -0.40
CA GLY A 119 4.67 9.75 0.59
C GLY A 119 5.88 10.13 1.45
N LEU A 120 5.69 10.21 2.77
CA LEU A 120 6.73 10.51 3.76
C LEU A 120 6.63 9.62 4.99
N GLY A 121 5.81 8.55 4.95
CA GLY A 121 5.62 7.69 6.10
C GLY A 121 6.90 6.98 6.54
N ASN A 122 7.01 6.56 7.79
CA ASN A 122 8.21 5.90 8.36
C ASN A 122 9.47 6.73 8.14
N ASN A 123 9.49 7.92 8.74
CA ASN A 123 10.63 8.85 8.77
C ASN A 123 10.77 9.41 10.21
N LYS A 124 11.49 10.51 10.39
CA LYS A 124 11.74 11.18 11.68
C LYS A 124 11.23 12.63 11.69
N ILE A 125 10.15 12.91 10.97
CA ILE A 125 9.59 14.24 10.77
C ILE A 125 8.73 14.62 11.98
N SER A 126 8.94 15.80 12.55
CA SER A 126 8.07 16.35 13.59
C SER A 126 7.45 17.69 13.19
N ASN A 127 8.15 18.49 12.37
CA ASN A 127 7.66 19.78 11.88
C ASN A 127 7.03 19.64 10.49
N VAL A 128 5.73 19.91 10.41
CA VAL A 128 4.94 19.77 9.17
C VAL A 128 4.48 21.10 8.57
N SER A 129 5.00 22.23 9.08
CA SER A 129 4.59 23.58 8.66
C SER A 129 4.74 23.83 7.15
N VAL A 130 5.70 23.15 6.50
CA VAL A 130 5.95 23.21 5.05
C VAL A 130 4.71 22.89 4.21
N PHE A 131 3.87 21.96 4.63
CA PHE A 131 2.75 21.49 3.81
C PHE A 131 1.63 22.51 3.63
N LYS A 132 1.53 23.51 4.52
CA LYS A 132 0.48 24.55 4.43
C LYS A 132 0.52 25.33 3.10
N ASN A 133 1.69 25.38 2.44
CA ASN A 133 1.86 26.07 1.16
C ASN A 133 1.73 25.12 -0.05
N LEU A 134 1.58 23.81 0.16
CA LEU A 134 1.47 22.82 -0.92
C LEU A 134 -0.02 22.55 -1.25
N THR A 135 -0.72 23.61 -1.66
CA THR A 135 -2.18 23.61 -1.85
C THR A 135 -2.69 22.68 -2.95
N ASN A 136 -1.80 22.16 -3.82
CA ASN A 136 -2.14 21.18 -4.85
C ASN A 136 -2.12 19.73 -4.35
N LEU A 137 -1.69 19.48 -3.10
CA LEU A 137 -1.68 18.14 -2.54
C LEU A 137 -3.10 17.56 -2.46
N ARG A 138 -3.23 16.35 -2.98
CA ARG A 138 -4.45 15.52 -2.97
C ARG A 138 -4.28 14.33 -2.04
N GLU A 139 -3.06 13.82 -1.91
CA GLU A 139 -2.74 12.71 -1.01
C GLU A 139 -1.41 12.98 -0.30
N LEU A 140 -1.40 12.81 1.02
CA LEU A 140 -0.24 13.01 1.88
C LEU A 140 -0.17 11.91 2.95
N ILE A 141 0.87 11.08 2.87
CA ILE A 141 1.11 10.00 3.83
C ILE A 141 2.25 10.36 4.75
N LEU A 142 1.94 10.56 6.03
CA LEU A 142 2.84 10.95 7.13
C LEU A 142 2.90 9.92 8.27
N LEU A 143 2.19 8.80 8.15
CA LEU A 143 2.15 7.73 9.15
C LEU A 143 3.55 7.34 9.63
N ASP A 144 3.70 6.97 10.90
CA ASP A 144 4.99 6.57 11.49
C ASP A 144 6.06 7.67 11.43
N ASN A 145 5.67 8.88 11.79
CA ASN A 145 6.55 10.00 12.11
C ASN A 145 6.20 10.56 13.50
N PRO A 146 7.14 11.20 14.22
CA PRO A 146 6.88 11.86 15.51
C PRO A 146 6.11 13.20 15.35
N ILE A 147 4.93 13.15 14.72
CA ILE A 147 4.04 14.31 14.50
C ILE A 147 2.90 14.23 15.51
N SER A 148 2.56 15.36 16.15
CA SER A 148 1.46 15.41 17.10
C SER A 148 0.10 15.27 16.41
N ASN A 149 -0.92 14.77 17.13
CA ASN A 149 -2.28 14.70 16.61
C ASN A 149 -2.84 16.10 16.28
N ASP A 150 -2.47 17.11 17.08
CA ASP A 150 -2.88 18.51 16.86
C ASP A 150 -2.31 19.06 15.55
N ASP A 151 -1.05 18.74 15.23
CA ASP A 151 -0.43 19.12 13.95
C ASP A 151 -1.13 18.44 12.77
N ILE A 152 -1.45 17.14 12.88
CA ILE A 152 -2.22 16.43 11.85
C ILE A 152 -3.61 17.07 11.67
N GLN A 153 -4.28 17.46 12.75
CA GLN A 153 -5.57 18.12 12.66
C GLN A 153 -5.46 19.52 12.05
N ALA A 154 -4.44 20.29 12.41
CA ALA A 154 -4.15 21.59 11.81
C ALA A 154 -3.86 21.47 10.31
N LEU A 155 -3.16 20.42 9.87
CA LEU A 155 -2.94 20.14 8.46
C LEU A 155 -4.24 19.81 7.72
N LYS A 156 -5.10 18.95 8.29
CA LYS A 156 -6.41 18.63 7.70
C LYS A 156 -7.27 19.89 7.52
N ASN A 157 -7.22 20.81 8.48
CA ASN A 157 -7.91 22.10 8.37
C ASN A 157 -7.30 23.00 7.29
N ALA A 158 -5.97 23.02 7.17
CA ALA A 158 -5.26 23.85 6.18
C ALA A 158 -5.37 23.30 4.75
N LEU A 159 -5.49 21.98 4.59
CA LEU A 159 -5.56 21.27 3.32
C LEU A 159 -6.83 20.42 3.24
N PRO A 160 -8.04 21.03 3.24
CA PRO A 160 -9.31 20.31 3.37
C PRO A 160 -9.64 19.39 2.19
N ARG A 161 -8.91 19.51 1.07
CA ARG A 161 -9.04 18.66 -0.13
C ARG A 161 -7.94 17.59 -0.24
N CYS A 162 -7.02 17.55 0.72
CA CYS A 162 -5.94 16.57 0.77
C CYS A 162 -6.32 15.42 1.69
N GLU A 163 -6.22 14.20 1.17
CA GLU A 163 -6.33 12.98 1.95
C GLU A 163 -5.05 12.77 2.76
N ILE A 164 -5.11 13.03 4.06
CA ILE A 164 -3.96 12.94 4.96
C ILE A 164 -4.05 11.66 5.79
N ASN A 165 -3.05 10.78 5.63
CA ASN A 165 -2.94 9.48 6.30
C ASN A 165 -4.12 8.54 6.03
N GLU A 166 -4.75 8.66 4.86
CA GLU A 166 -5.81 7.74 4.46
C GLU A 166 -5.22 6.42 3.94
N ILE A 167 -5.75 5.30 4.44
CA ILE A 167 -5.43 3.95 3.99
C ILE A 167 -6.58 3.46 3.12
N ARG A 168 -6.24 2.91 1.95
CA ARG A 168 -7.20 2.30 1.04
C ARG A 168 -7.41 0.83 1.41
N VAL A 169 -8.63 0.53 1.84
CA VAL A 169 -9.11 -0.83 2.09
C VAL A 169 -9.75 -1.34 0.80
N LYS A 170 -9.23 -2.46 0.30
CA LYS A 170 -9.57 -3.02 -1.00
C LYS A 170 -10.28 -4.36 -0.86
N LYS A 171 -11.38 -4.46 -1.59
CA LYS A 171 -12.25 -5.65 -1.69
C LYS A 171 -12.62 -6.33 -0.37
N PRO A 172 -13.10 -5.60 0.64
CA PRO A 172 -14.09 -6.15 1.55
C PRO A 172 -15.26 -6.82 0.81
N ASN A 173 -15.33 -8.14 0.93
CA ASN A 173 -16.48 -8.93 0.52
C ASN A 173 -17.19 -9.44 1.77
N ILE A 174 -18.48 -9.14 1.93
CA ILE A 174 -19.33 -9.60 3.04
C ILE A 174 -20.26 -10.70 2.52
N TYR A 175 -20.03 -11.92 2.98
CA TYR A 175 -20.88 -13.09 2.75
C TYR A 175 -21.83 -13.25 3.93
N LEU A 176 -23.09 -13.56 3.62
CA LEU A 176 -24.18 -13.71 4.57
C LEU A 176 -24.79 -15.09 4.40
N TYR A 177 -24.85 -15.89 5.45
CA TYR A 177 -25.38 -17.27 5.41
C TYR A 177 -26.45 -17.47 6.49
N PRO A 178 -27.69 -17.01 6.27
CA PRO A 178 -28.79 -17.23 7.20
C PRO A 178 -29.28 -18.70 7.16
N GLU A 179 -30.02 -19.14 8.18
CA GLU A 179 -30.58 -20.50 8.22
C GLU A 179 -31.81 -20.68 7.32
N LYS A 180 -32.49 -19.58 7.00
CA LYS A 180 -33.63 -19.52 6.09
C LYS A 180 -33.55 -18.25 5.25
N THR A 181 -34.26 -18.21 4.14
CA THR A 181 -34.36 -16.98 3.35
C THR A 181 -34.99 -15.88 4.19
N GLU A 182 -34.27 -14.75 4.35
CA GLU A 182 -34.73 -13.63 5.17
C GLU A 182 -34.21 -12.28 4.64
N GLU A 183 -34.91 -11.20 4.99
CA GLU A 183 -34.44 -9.84 4.75
C GLU A 183 -33.45 -9.41 5.84
N LEU A 184 -32.32 -8.86 5.43
CA LEU A 184 -31.28 -8.34 6.31
C LEU A 184 -30.94 -6.90 5.94
N SER A 185 -30.70 -6.06 6.94
CA SER A 185 -30.06 -4.76 6.76
C SER A 185 -28.61 -4.83 7.17
N VAL A 186 -27.71 -4.35 6.32
CA VAL A 186 -26.26 -4.37 6.51
C VAL A 186 -25.71 -2.95 6.38
N GLN A 187 -25.02 -2.46 7.39
CA GLN A 187 -24.43 -1.13 7.38
C GLN A 187 -22.94 -1.19 7.74
N VAL A 188 -22.13 -0.51 6.95
CA VAL A 188 -20.68 -0.39 7.12
C VAL A 188 -20.33 1.07 7.42
N ILE A 189 -19.64 1.31 8.52
CA ILE A 189 -19.24 2.66 8.97
C ILE A 189 -17.72 2.68 9.16
N PRO A 190 -16.95 3.04 8.11
CA PRO A 190 -15.52 3.24 8.24
C PRO A 190 -15.19 4.53 9.01
N GLN A 191 -14.03 4.58 9.68
CA GLN A 191 -13.41 5.82 10.16
C GLN A 191 -12.85 6.63 8.98
N GLY A 192 -13.74 7.07 8.11
CA GLY A 192 -13.43 7.68 6.84
C GLY A 192 -14.66 7.60 5.95
N ARG A 193 -14.53 7.02 4.76
CA ARG A 193 -15.65 6.93 3.81
C ARG A 193 -15.57 5.70 2.93
N ILE A 194 -16.73 5.22 2.49
CA ILE A 194 -16.82 4.26 1.40
C ILE A 194 -16.49 4.97 0.10
N THR A 195 -15.67 4.31 -0.72
CA THR A 195 -15.20 4.84 -2.01
C THR A 195 -15.79 4.10 -3.20
N LYS A 196 -16.17 2.83 -3.01
CA LYS A 196 -16.89 2.02 -4.01
C LYS A 196 -17.77 1.01 -3.30
N SER A 197 -18.82 0.57 -3.97
CA SER A 197 -19.70 -0.47 -3.44
C SER A 197 -20.52 -1.11 -4.54
N ILE A 198 -20.80 -2.40 -4.38
CA ILE A 198 -21.76 -3.14 -5.22
C ILE A 198 -22.56 -4.06 -4.28
N PRO A 199 -23.90 -3.92 -4.18
CA PRO A 199 -24.73 -2.86 -4.77
C PRO A 199 -24.36 -1.43 -4.32
N GLU A 200 -24.93 -0.41 -4.96
CA GLU A 200 -24.70 0.99 -4.56
C GLU A 200 -25.02 1.21 -3.07
N TYR A 201 -24.12 1.89 -2.36
CA TYR A 201 -24.20 2.07 -0.92
C TYR A 201 -24.84 3.43 -0.57
N ASN A 202 -26.10 3.38 -0.13
CA ASN A 202 -26.88 4.56 0.26
C ASN A 202 -27.06 4.65 1.79
N GLY A 203 -25.97 4.45 2.54
CA GLY A 203 -25.97 4.45 4.01
C GLY A 203 -26.26 3.08 4.65
N GLY A 204 -26.46 2.07 3.82
CA GLY A 204 -26.70 0.67 4.17
C GLY A 204 -27.29 -0.09 2.99
N TRP A 205 -27.27 -1.41 3.06
CA TRP A 205 -28.00 -2.29 2.15
C TRP A 205 -29.17 -2.92 2.89
N LYS A 206 -30.32 -3.02 2.23
CA LYS A 206 -31.43 -3.87 2.66
C LYS A 206 -31.63 -4.92 1.58
N VAL A 207 -31.43 -6.19 1.93
CA VAL A 207 -31.33 -7.28 0.95
C VAL A 207 -32.05 -8.53 1.43
N THR A 208 -32.52 -9.34 0.49
CA THR A 208 -33.01 -10.70 0.77
C THR A 208 -31.89 -11.69 0.54
N VAL A 209 -31.61 -12.55 1.52
CA VAL A 209 -30.51 -13.52 1.46
C VAL A 209 -31.04 -14.93 1.64
N ASP A 210 -30.66 -15.86 0.76
CA ASP A 210 -30.97 -17.28 0.92
C ASP A 210 -29.89 -18.03 1.74
N PRO A 211 -30.15 -19.27 2.20
CA PRO A 211 -29.18 -20.03 2.99
C PRO A 211 -27.88 -20.39 2.25
N ASN A 212 -27.85 -20.32 0.92
CA ASN A 212 -26.63 -20.52 0.14
C ASN A 212 -25.79 -19.24 0.03
N GLY A 213 -26.27 -18.14 0.62
CA GLY A 213 -25.66 -16.83 0.61
C GLY A 213 -25.87 -16.05 -0.70
N LYS A 214 -26.90 -16.40 -1.48
CA LYS A 214 -27.30 -15.58 -2.62
C LYS A 214 -28.09 -14.38 -2.14
N ILE A 215 -27.69 -13.20 -2.58
CA ILE A 215 -28.26 -11.90 -2.19
C ILE A 215 -29.08 -11.35 -3.35
N ASP A 216 -30.36 -11.11 -3.12
CA ASP A 216 -31.35 -10.63 -4.10
C ASP A 216 -31.35 -11.42 -5.42
N ASN A 217 -31.03 -12.72 -5.36
CA ASN A 217 -30.80 -13.59 -6.53
C ASN A 217 -29.75 -13.09 -7.53
N ALA A 218 -28.97 -12.07 -7.19
CA ALA A 218 -28.07 -11.38 -8.11
C ALA A 218 -26.61 -11.48 -7.64
N TYR A 219 -26.35 -11.27 -6.36
CA TYR A 219 -25.00 -11.15 -5.82
C TYR A 219 -24.63 -12.35 -4.95
N ASP A 220 -23.34 -12.62 -4.88
CA ASP A 220 -22.77 -13.68 -4.04
C ASP A 220 -22.21 -13.16 -2.71
N PHE A 221 -22.06 -11.84 -2.61
CA PHE A 221 -21.58 -11.08 -1.45
C PHE A 221 -21.92 -9.59 -1.65
N LEU A 222 -21.93 -8.83 -0.57
CA LEU A 222 -21.88 -7.37 -0.63
C LEU A 222 -20.43 -6.93 -0.72
N PHE A 223 -20.11 -6.03 -1.64
CA PHE A 223 -18.75 -5.52 -1.84
C PHE A 223 -18.67 -4.04 -1.49
N TYR A 224 -17.57 -3.64 -0.86
CA TYR A 224 -17.20 -2.24 -0.76
C TYR A 224 -15.68 -2.04 -0.81
N GLU A 225 -15.27 -0.81 -1.07
CA GLU A 225 -13.92 -0.29 -0.78
C GLU A 225 -14.07 0.93 0.12
N ALA A 226 -13.07 1.19 0.94
CA ALA A 226 -13.09 2.33 1.84
C ALA A 226 -11.74 3.05 1.88
N SER A 227 -11.81 4.35 2.13
CA SER A 227 -10.70 5.14 2.62
C SER A 227 -10.86 5.31 4.12
N ILE A 228 -9.87 4.92 4.90
CA ILE A 228 -9.93 4.99 6.36
C ILE A 228 -8.75 5.74 6.94
N ASN A 229 -8.98 6.46 8.04
CA ASN A 229 -7.93 7.07 8.84
C ASN A 229 -7.75 6.22 10.10
N TYR A 230 -6.99 5.14 9.96
CA TYR A 230 -6.71 4.21 11.04
C TYR A 230 -5.28 3.69 10.92
N LYS A 231 -4.61 3.46 12.04
CA LYS A 231 -3.26 2.90 12.07
C LYS A 231 -3.32 1.50 12.67
N PHE A 232 -3.11 0.49 11.84
CA PHE A 232 -3.08 -0.90 12.28
C PHE A 232 -1.74 -1.30 12.89
N THR A 233 -1.80 -2.23 13.84
CA THR A 233 -0.64 -2.90 14.38
C THR A 233 -0.22 -4.08 13.49
N LEU A 234 1.02 -4.05 13.00
CA LEU A 234 1.56 -5.10 12.12
C LEU A 234 2.52 -6.01 12.89
N ASP A 235 1.97 -6.88 13.76
CA ASP A 235 2.75 -7.76 14.64
C ASP A 235 2.95 -9.17 14.05
N LYS A 236 1.85 -9.81 13.61
CA LYS A 236 1.86 -11.23 13.23
C LYS A 236 1.43 -11.45 11.79
N GLY A 237 2.06 -12.42 11.15
CA GLY A 237 1.82 -12.70 9.74
C GLY A 237 2.69 -13.81 9.17
N TRP A 238 2.81 -13.79 7.86
CA TRP A 238 3.60 -14.74 7.07
C TRP A 238 4.46 -14.02 6.05
N ILE A 239 5.53 -14.69 5.63
CA ILE A 239 6.28 -14.32 4.43
C ILE A 239 5.70 -15.15 3.29
N VAL A 240 5.17 -14.48 2.27
CA VAL A 240 4.57 -15.13 1.11
C VAL A 240 5.35 -14.85 -0.15
N ASN A 241 5.71 -15.92 -0.87
CA ASN A 241 6.51 -15.83 -2.09
C ASN A 241 5.63 -15.75 -3.34
N LYS A 242 6.04 -14.96 -4.34
CA LYS A 242 5.32 -14.79 -5.62
C LYS A 242 4.98 -16.11 -6.29
N GLY A 243 5.95 -17.03 -6.36
CA GLY A 243 5.78 -18.31 -7.03
C GLY A 243 4.75 -19.23 -6.38
N ASN A 244 4.53 -19.08 -5.07
CA ASN A 244 3.71 -19.99 -4.28
C ASN A 244 2.47 -19.30 -3.67
N PHE A 245 2.18 -18.06 -4.08
CA PHE A 245 1.15 -17.24 -3.45
C PHE A 245 -0.20 -17.95 -3.33
N ASN A 246 -0.66 -18.59 -4.40
CA ASN A 246 -1.96 -19.26 -4.41
C ASN A 246 -1.99 -20.42 -3.40
N GLU A 247 -0.94 -21.24 -3.34
CA GLU A 247 -0.87 -22.40 -2.44
C GLU A 247 -0.75 -21.95 -0.98
N GLU A 248 0.16 -21.01 -0.70
CA GLU A 248 0.39 -20.48 0.65
C GLU A 248 -0.85 -19.75 1.18
N MET A 249 -1.46 -18.87 0.37
CA MET A 249 -2.69 -18.18 0.78
C MET A 249 -3.87 -19.14 0.92
N ASN A 250 -4.01 -20.15 0.04
CA ASN A 250 -5.07 -21.15 0.22
C ASN A 250 -4.91 -21.90 1.55
N SER A 251 -3.68 -22.27 1.94
CA SER A 251 -3.40 -22.89 3.23
C SER A 251 -3.76 -21.97 4.40
N ILE A 252 -3.27 -20.72 4.38
CA ILE A 252 -3.55 -19.70 5.39
C ILE A 252 -5.05 -19.46 5.56
N LEU A 253 -5.77 -19.18 4.47
CA LEU A 253 -7.19 -18.89 4.52
C LEU A 253 -8.02 -20.10 4.96
N THR A 254 -7.58 -21.33 4.62
CA THR A 254 -8.21 -22.57 5.12
C THR A 254 -8.08 -22.65 6.63
N SER A 255 -6.88 -22.39 7.17
CA SER A 255 -6.66 -22.40 8.62
C SER A 255 -7.50 -21.38 9.38
N ILE A 256 -7.78 -20.22 8.76
CA ILE A 256 -8.62 -19.15 9.33
C ILE A 256 -10.10 -19.54 9.31
N GLY A 257 -10.49 -20.49 8.45
CA GLY A 257 -11.84 -21.03 8.37
C GLY A 257 -12.66 -20.52 7.18
N LEU A 258 -12.01 -19.96 6.14
CA LEU A 258 -12.70 -19.60 4.90
C LEU A 258 -13.04 -20.86 4.09
N ASN A 259 -14.23 -20.87 3.49
CA ASN A 259 -14.69 -21.97 2.64
C ASN A 259 -14.06 -21.88 1.23
N TYR A 260 -14.35 -22.85 0.37
CA TYR A 260 -13.77 -22.90 -0.98
C TYR A 260 -14.06 -21.64 -1.82
N LYS A 261 -15.32 -21.18 -1.84
CA LYS A 261 -15.77 -20.02 -2.62
C LYS A 261 -15.08 -18.74 -2.16
N GLU A 262 -15.15 -18.46 -0.86
CA GLU A 262 -14.55 -17.27 -0.24
C GLU A 262 -13.03 -17.19 -0.50
N LYS A 263 -12.32 -18.33 -0.40
CA LYS A 263 -10.88 -18.41 -0.71
C LYS A 263 -10.58 -18.16 -2.17
N SER A 264 -11.37 -18.76 -3.06
CA SER A 264 -11.21 -18.60 -4.51
C SER A 264 -11.34 -17.12 -4.89
N ASP A 265 -12.39 -16.46 -4.42
CA ASP A 265 -12.65 -15.04 -4.68
C ASP A 265 -11.51 -14.14 -4.13
N PHE A 266 -11.00 -14.46 -2.93
CA PHE A 266 -9.87 -13.75 -2.33
C PHE A 266 -8.61 -13.87 -3.19
N ILE A 267 -8.21 -15.10 -3.52
CA ILE A 267 -6.96 -15.40 -4.23
C ILE A 267 -7.01 -14.85 -5.65
N GLU A 268 -8.16 -14.99 -6.33
CA GLU A 268 -8.33 -14.46 -7.69
C GLU A 268 -8.09 -12.94 -7.72
N TYR A 269 -8.63 -12.21 -6.75
CA TYR A 269 -8.44 -10.77 -6.68
C TYR A 269 -7.00 -10.40 -6.31
N TRP A 270 -6.51 -10.88 -5.16
CA TRP A 270 -5.23 -10.42 -4.62
C TRP A 270 -4.03 -10.88 -5.45
N SER A 271 -4.11 -12.02 -6.15
CA SER A 271 -3.05 -12.44 -7.08
C SER A 271 -2.81 -11.44 -8.21
N LYS A 272 -3.87 -10.73 -8.64
CA LYS A 272 -3.82 -9.66 -9.66
C LYS A 272 -3.45 -8.31 -9.02
N GLU A 273 -4.09 -7.98 -7.89
CA GLU A 273 -3.98 -6.66 -7.24
C GLU A 273 -2.58 -6.34 -6.72
N LEU A 274 -1.83 -7.35 -6.23
CA LEU A 274 -0.51 -7.12 -5.64
C LEU A 274 0.51 -6.56 -6.64
N ASN A 275 0.35 -6.85 -7.94
CA ASN A 275 1.25 -6.41 -9.02
C ASN A 275 2.76 -6.61 -8.71
N TRP A 276 3.06 -7.58 -7.84
CA TRP A 276 4.37 -8.04 -7.35
C TRP A 276 5.57 -7.12 -7.60
N LYS A 277 5.72 -6.09 -6.76
CA LYS A 277 6.88 -5.18 -6.81
C LYS A 277 8.21 -5.88 -6.46
N THR A 278 8.15 -6.96 -5.69
CA THR A 278 9.28 -7.79 -5.27
C THR A 278 8.90 -9.28 -5.32
N SER A 279 9.87 -10.18 -5.10
CA SER A 279 9.59 -11.63 -5.13
C SER A 279 8.84 -12.16 -3.89
N LYS A 280 8.75 -11.36 -2.81
CA LYS A 280 8.19 -11.75 -1.52
C LYS A 280 7.45 -10.61 -0.83
N TYR A 281 6.35 -10.93 -0.16
CA TYR A 281 5.57 -10.00 0.64
C TYR A 281 5.48 -10.48 2.09
N ALA A 282 5.51 -9.54 3.03
CA ALA A 282 5.00 -9.75 4.37
C ALA A 282 3.47 -9.60 4.29
N VAL A 283 2.77 -10.63 4.75
CA VAL A 283 1.30 -10.67 4.79
C VAL A 283 0.90 -10.71 6.26
N TYR A 284 0.53 -9.55 6.80
CA TYR A 284 0.10 -9.42 8.19
C TYR A 284 -1.39 -9.72 8.32
N TYR A 285 -1.76 -10.46 9.35
CA TYR A 285 -3.16 -10.71 9.71
C TYR A 285 -3.58 -9.68 10.74
N LEU A 286 -4.55 -8.83 10.39
CA LEU A 286 -4.97 -7.72 11.23
C LEU A 286 -5.85 -8.21 12.38
N ASP A 287 -5.69 -7.61 13.57
CA ASP A 287 -6.51 -7.96 14.73
C ASP A 287 -7.98 -7.59 14.44
N PRO A 288 -8.93 -8.55 14.55
CA PRO A 288 -10.35 -8.27 14.36
C PRO A 288 -10.88 -7.13 15.24
N LYS A 289 -10.28 -6.87 16.42
CA LYS A 289 -10.64 -5.71 17.26
C LYS A 289 -10.31 -4.39 16.58
N GLU A 290 -9.11 -4.27 16.03
CA GLU A 290 -8.72 -3.06 15.28
C GLU A 290 -9.60 -2.88 14.04
N ILE A 291 -10.01 -3.98 13.39
CA ILE A 291 -10.94 -3.91 12.25
C ILE A 291 -12.33 -3.44 12.68
N ASN A 292 -12.85 -3.89 13.83
CA ASN A 292 -14.11 -3.42 14.39
C ASN A 292 -14.08 -1.94 14.78
N GLU A 293 -12.93 -1.45 15.25
CA GLU A 293 -12.72 -0.03 15.53
C GLU A 293 -12.62 0.80 14.25
N ALA A 294 -11.85 0.33 13.27
CA ALA A 294 -11.60 1.02 12.01
C ALA A 294 -12.82 1.03 11.08
N ILE A 295 -13.58 -0.07 11.04
CA ILE A 295 -14.71 -0.27 10.14
C ILE A 295 -15.81 -1.02 10.89
N LYS A 296 -16.80 -0.29 11.40
CA LYS A 296 -17.94 -0.92 12.09
C LYS A 296 -18.84 -1.62 11.08
N LEU A 297 -19.31 -2.81 11.43
CA LEU A 297 -20.29 -3.58 10.69
C LEU A 297 -21.52 -3.80 11.57
N ASN A 298 -22.64 -3.20 11.18
CA ASN A 298 -23.93 -3.34 11.87
C ASN A 298 -24.86 -4.20 11.02
N LEU A 299 -25.57 -5.13 11.67
CA LEU A 299 -26.54 -6.02 11.04
C LEU A 299 -27.88 -5.89 11.76
N SER A 300 -29.00 -6.00 11.02
CA SER A 300 -30.34 -5.99 11.62
C SER A 300 -30.61 -7.19 12.52
N LYS A 301 -29.81 -8.26 12.37
CA LYS A 301 -29.83 -9.48 13.16
C LYS A 301 -28.38 -9.81 13.52
N GLU A 302 -28.12 -10.07 14.79
CA GLU A 302 -26.79 -10.48 15.23
C GLU A 302 -26.46 -11.88 14.68
N PRO A 303 -25.27 -12.08 14.09
CA PRO A 303 -24.84 -13.40 13.63
C PRO A 303 -24.40 -14.27 14.81
N ASP A 304 -24.73 -15.55 14.73
CA ASP A 304 -24.25 -16.57 15.67
C ASP A 304 -22.74 -16.80 15.51
N SER A 305 -22.22 -16.61 14.29
CA SER A 305 -20.80 -16.72 13.97
C SER A 305 -20.37 -15.60 13.03
N ILE A 306 -19.35 -14.83 13.41
CA ILE A 306 -18.75 -13.79 12.55
C ILE A 306 -17.25 -13.98 12.40
N LEU A 307 -16.77 -13.96 11.16
CA LEU A 307 -15.34 -13.97 10.82
C LEU A 307 -15.03 -12.71 10.02
N ARG A 308 -14.07 -11.90 10.50
CA ARG A 308 -13.55 -10.73 9.78
C ARG A 308 -12.06 -10.90 9.54
N ALA A 309 -11.67 -11.35 8.35
CA ALA A 309 -10.31 -11.69 7.99
C ALA A 309 -9.68 -10.61 7.09
N TYR A 310 -8.86 -9.75 7.66
CA TYR A 310 -8.20 -8.66 6.93
C TYR A 310 -6.69 -8.85 6.89
N PHE A 311 -6.11 -8.53 5.73
CA PHE A 311 -4.67 -8.69 5.49
C PHE A 311 -4.00 -7.38 5.09
N TYR A 312 -2.79 -7.17 5.60
CA TYR A 312 -1.93 -6.06 5.19
C TYR A 312 -0.73 -6.61 4.41
N PHE A 313 -0.60 -6.20 3.15
CA PHE A 313 0.44 -6.66 2.24
C PHE A 313 1.57 -5.63 2.12
N VAL A 314 2.79 -6.03 2.48
CA VAL A 314 3.98 -5.17 2.41
C VAL A 314 5.08 -5.86 1.59
N PRO A 315 5.61 -5.25 0.51
CA PRO A 315 6.71 -5.83 -0.26
C PRO A 315 8.01 -5.86 0.56
N ILE A 316 8.72 -6.99 0.49
CA ILE A 316 10.02 -7.19 1.17
C ILE A 316 11.14 -7.13 0.12
N LYS A 317 12.30 -6.53 0.45
CA LYS A 317 13.47 -6.57 -0.44
C LYS A 317 13.95 -8.01 -0.60
N ASP A 318 14.37 -8.40 -1.80
CA ASP A 318 14.81 -9.78 -2.05
C ASP A 318 16.03 -10.19 -1.19
N ASN A 319 16.84 -9.23 -0.77
CA ASN A 319 18.00 -9.42 0.10
C ASN A 319 17.72 -9.16 1.60
N GLN A 320 16.50 -8.75 1.96
CA GLN A 320 16.12 -8.51 3.35
C GLN A 320 15.71 -9.83 4.00
N ASN A 321 16.39 -10.18 5.09
CA ASN A 321 15.94 -11.26 5.95
C ASN A 321 14.99 -10.68 7.01
N LEU A 322 13.71 -11.01 6.91
CA LEU A 322 12.67 -10.59 7.85
C LEU A 322 12.06 -11.83 8.48
N GLU A 323 12.04 -11.87 9.80
CA GLU A 323 11.35 -12.89 10.57
C GLU A 323 10.04 -12.32 11.10
N ILE A 324 8.93 -13.02 10.83
CA ILE A 324 7.60 -12.62 11.29
C ILE A 324 7.02 -13.77 12.11
N LYS A 325 6.52 -13.44 13.30
CA LYS A 325 5.81 -14.40 14.13
C LYS A 325 4.47 -14.75 13.49
N LYS A 326 4.19 -16.04 13.33
CA LYS A 326 2.88 -16.50 12.84
C LYS A 326 1.78 -16.18 13.87
N PRO A 327 0.59 -15.76 13.43
CA PRO A 327 -0.54 -15.56 14.33
C PRO A 327 -1.03 -16.90 14.89
N GLU A 328 -1.58 -16.85 16.09
CA GLU A 328 -2.33 -17.97 16.65
C GLU A 328 -3.74 -17.94 16.04
N ILE A 329 -4.04 -18.93 15.22
CA ILE A 329 -5.33 -19.02 14.54
C ILE A 329 -6.23 -19.96 15.35
N LYS A 330 -7.31 -19.40 15.89
CA LYS A 330 -8.39 -20.19 16.50
C LYS A 330 -9.29 -20.73 15.41
N GLU A 331 -9.72 -21.98 15.56
CA GLU A 331 -10.68 -22.60 14.66
C GLU A 331 -11.99 -21.77 14.64
N PHE A 332 -12.37 -21.30 13.45
CA PHE A 332 -13.65 -20.62 13.25
C PHE A 332 -14.75 -21.64 13.01
N LYS A 333 -15.73 -21.70 13.92
CA LYS A 333 -16.89 -22.57 13.81
C LYS A 333 -18.08 -21.80 13.24
N ARG A 334 -18.66 -22.34 12.18
CA ARG A 334 -19.85 -21.78 11.52
C ARG A 334 -21.10 -22.40 12.14
N ASN A 335 -21.77 -21.63 12.99
CA ASN A 335 -23.03 -22.02 13.64
C ASN A 335 -24.11 -21.02 13.22
N GLY A 336 -25.35 -21.47 13.08
CA GLY A 336 -26.51 -20.62 12.81
C GLY A 336 -26.29 -19.61 11.67
N PHE A 337 -26.77 -18.38 11.88
CA PHE A 337 -26.51 -17.28 10.96
C PHE A 337 -25.02 -16.91 10.99
N THR A 338 -24.32 -17.21 9.89
CA THR A 338 -22.89 -16.95 9.75
C THR A 338 -22.63 -15.76 8.83
N VAL A 339 -21.73 -14.87 9.27
CA VAL A 339 -21.22 -13.75 8.48
C VAL A 339 -19.71 -13.91 8.28
N VAL A 340 -19.25 -13.82 7.04
CA VAL A 340 -17.83 -13.80 6.73
C VAL A 340 -17.51 -12.54 5.96
N GLU A 341 -16.56 -11.78 6.46
CA GLU A 341 -15.99 -10.64 5.75
C GLU A 341 -14.50 -10.87 5.58
N TRP A 342 -13.99 -10.66 4.38
CA TRP A 342 -12.55 -10.54 4.19
C TRP A 342 -12.23 -9.35 3.30
N GLY A 343 -11.05 -8.77 3.51
CA GLY A 343 -10.55 -7.66 2.73
C GLY A 343 -9.04 -7.51 2.92
N GLY A 344 -8.47 -6.45 2.38
CA GLY A 344 -7.07 -6.18 2.65
C GLY A 344 -6.60 -4.80 2.25
N ILE A 345 -5.35 -4.53 2.58
CA ILE A 345 -4.66 -3.28 2.34
C ILE A 345 -3.35 -3.61 1.63
N GLY A 346 -3.15 -3.06 0.43
CA GLY A 346 -1.92 -3.24 -0.34
C GLY A 346 -1.15 -1.93 -0.46
N LYS A 347 0.15 -1.95 -0.18
CA LYS A 347 1.09 -0.83 -0.42
C LYS A 347 1.82 -0.94 -1.76
#